data_AF-A0A6B2JNX2-F1
#
_entry.id   AF-A0A6B2JNX2-F1
#
_cell.length_a   1.000
_cell.length_b   1.000
_cell.length_c   1.000
_cell.angle_alpha   90.00
_cell.angle_beta   90.00
_cell.angle_gamma   90.00
#
_symmetry.space_group_name_H-M   'P 1'
#
loop_
_entity.id
_entity.type
_entity.pdbx_description
1 polymer ?
#
loop_
_entity_poly.entity_id
_entity_poly.type
_entity_poly.pdbx_seq_one_letter_code
_entity_poly.pdbx_strand_id
1 'polypeptide(L)'
;MTQPHRQHPLRRSGEDRTTAAGVPDTEQTRSPTYRLAFADDDFLTREELRPVRFQLELLKPQMALDEAEVESTIVLFGGARILPPSRRAEAKTEALAELTEQYEEARRFARIVTERSLERSGGREDVICTGGGPGVMEAGNRGAREAGGRSIGLNIVLPHEQAPNEYVTPELCFNFHYFAIRKMHFLMRARAVCIFPGGFGTMDELFEALTLIQTGRMGQVPVLLFGRDFWDRVINWDALADAGTISRADLSLFRYVETAEEALEAMESWENFGKRRDIIPGRDTGTGQSAGAPPEG
;
A
#
# COMPACT_ATOMS: atom_id res chain seq x y z
N MET A 1 4.94 -1.16 28.11
CA MET A 1 6.07 -1.68 28.92
C MET A 1 7.37 -1.31 28.21
N THR A 2 8.11 -0.33 28.72
CA THR A 2 9.41 0.08 28.16
C THR A 2 10.40 -1.08 28.32
N GLN A 3 10.90 -1.65 27.23
CA GLN A 3 11.92 -2.69 27.33
C GLN A 3 13.12 -2.15 28.13
N PRO A 4 13.69 -2.93 29.05
CA PRO A 4 14.88 -2.50 29.78
C PRO A 4 16.00 -2.24 28.77
N HIS A 5 16.54 -1.02 28.79
CA HIS A 5 17.67 -0.65 27.96
C HIS A 5 18.78 -1.70 28.13
N ARG A 6 19.05 -2.48 27.07
CA ARG A 6 20.26 -3.32 27.01
C ARG A 6 21.45 -2.42 27.34
N GLN A 7 22.20 -2.74 28.38
CA GLN A 7 23.46 -2.07 28.68
C GLN A 7 24.37 -2.31 27.48
N HIS A 8 24.57 -1.27 26.67
CA HIS A 8 25.42 -1.33 25.50
C HIS A 8 26.80 -0.80 25.89
N PRO A 9 27.89 -1.56 25.65
CA PRO A 9 29.24 -1.18 26.08
C PRO A 9 29.81 0.01 25.31
N LEU A 10 29.26 0.33 24.14
CA LEU A 10 29.65 1.48 23.32
C LEU A 10 28.63 2.62 23.45
N ARG A 11 29.11 3.86 23.30
CA ARG A 11 28.28 5.08 23.28
C ARG A 11 27.22 5.05 22.17
N ARG A 12 26.13 5.79 22.37
CA ARG A 12 25.05 5.94 21.39
C ARG A 12 25.32 7.10 20.44
N SER A 13 24.92 6.97 19.17
CA SER A 13 25.09 8.02 18.15
C SER A 13 24.48 9.38 18.56
N GLY A 14 23.40 9.38 19.35
CA GLY A 14 22.79 10.60 19.88
C GLY A 14 23.70 11.36 20.86
N GLU A 15 24.53 10.66 21.64
CA GLU A 15 25.47 11.29 22.57
C GLU A 15 26.61 11.98 21.82
N ASP A 16 27.12 11.34 20.76
CA ASP A 16 28.19 11.91 19.92
C ASP A 16 27.68 13.12 19.13
N ARG A 17 26.41 13.12 18.67
CA ARG A 17 25.79 14.29 18.05
C ARG A 17 25.77 15.50 18.99
N THR A 18 25.35 15.30 20.24
CA THR A 18 25.36 16.37 21.25
C THR A 18 26.77 16.83 21.57
N THR A 19 27.73 15.90 21.67
CA THR A 19 29.13 16.22 21.95
C THR A 19 29.76 17.03 20.82
N ALA A 20 29.53 16.63 19.56
CA ALA A 20 30.05 17.31 18.38
C ALA A 20 29.48 18.72 18.21
N ALA A 21 28.25 19.00 18.67
CA ALA A 21 27.66 20.34 18.65
C ALA A 21 28.32 21.32 19.64
N GLY A 22 29.04 20.82 20.64
CA GLY A 22 29.69 21.63 21.69
C GLY A 22 31.17 21.95 21.47
N VAL A 23 31.75 21.56 20.32
CA VAL A 23 33.17 21.83 20.03
C VAL A 23 33.42 23.30 19.69
N PRO A 24 34.62 23.85 19.98
CA PRO A 24 34.97 25.20 19.58
C PRO A 24 34.85 25.42 18.08
N ASP A 25 34.40 26.60 17.68
CA ASP A 25 34.20 26.96 16.27
C ASP A 25 35.54 27.35 15.61
N THR A 26 36.05 26.46 14.75
CA THR A 26 37.28 26.63 13.98
C THR A 26 37.03 26.42 12.48
N GLU A 27 38.00 26.77 11.64
CA GLU A 27 37.92 26.47 10.19
C GLU A 27 37.73 24.97 9.92
N GLN A 28 38.36 24.10 10.73
CA GLN A 28 38.24 22.66 10.61
C GLN A 28 36.85 22.16 11.01
N THR A 29 36.29 22.67 12.11
CA THR A 29 34.97 22.21 12.60
C THR A 29 33.81 22.69 11.73
N ARG A 30 34.01 23.74 10.93
CA ARG A 30 33.05 24.20 9.90
C ARG A 30 33.10 23.39 8.62
N SER A 31 34.16 22.62 8.37
CA SER A 31 34.31 21.81 7.16
C SER A 31 33.21 20.74 7.07
N PRO A 32 32.59 20.52 5.90
CA PRO A 32 31.66 19.40 5.71
C PRO A 32 32.28 18.05 6.08
N THR A 33 33.58 17.86 5.83
CA THR A 33 34.30 16.61 6.14
C THR A 33 34.46 16.32 7.64
N TYR A 34 34.22 17.30 8.51
CA TYR A 34 34.27 17.13 9.96
C TYR A 34 32.92 16.70 10.55
N ARG A 35 31.82 16.88 9.80
CA ARG A 35 30.47 16.52 10.26
C ARG A 35 30.36 15.01 10.45
N LEU A 36 29.57 14.60 11.45
CA LEU A 36 29.26 13.19 11.66
C LEU A 36 28.40 12.67 10.50
N ALA A 37 28.85 11.63 9.81
CA ALA A 37 28.20 11.11 8.61
C ALA A 37 26.70 10.78 8.77
N PHE A 38 26.28 10.26 9.94
CA PHE A 38 24.88 9.93 10.21
C PHE A 38 24.00 11.14 10.56
N ALA A 39 24.60 12.33 10.68
CA ALA A 39 23.94 13.59 11.01
C ALA A 39 24.27 14.69 9.98
N ASP A 40 24.79 14.31 8.81
CA ASP A 40 25.12 15.22 7.72
C ASP A 40 24.15 15.01 6.54
N ASP A 41 23.15 15.89 6.46
CA ASP A 41 22.09 15.81 5.45
C ASP A 41 22.63 15.94 4.02
N ASP A 42 23.66 16.77 3.82
CA ASP A 42 24.33 16.93 2.52
C ASP A 42 24.97 15.60 2.08
N PHE A 43 25.62 14.89 3.02
CA PHE A 43 26.22 13.60 2.75
C PHE A 43 25.16 12.51 2.49
N LEU A 44 24.10 12.45 3.31
CA LEU A 44 23.02 11.48 3.18
C LEU A 44 22.22 11.64 1.88
N THR A 45 22.19 12.85 1.31
CA THR A 45 21.47 13.13 0.06
C THR A 45 22.29 12.87 -1.21
N ARG A 46 23.59 12.54 -1.09
CA ARG A 46 24.46 12.18 -2.21
C ARG A 46 23.99 10.94 -2.98
N GLU A 47 24.19 10.93 -4.30
CA GLU A 47 23.73 9.84 -5.18
C GLU A 47 24.24 8.47 -4.73
N GLU A 48 25.49 8.39 -4.27
CA GLU A 48 26.12 7.16 -3.80
C GLU A 48 25.41 6.55 -2.59
N LEU A 49 24.71 7.37 -1.79
CA LEU A 49 23.94 6.94 -0.63
C LEU A 49 22.46 6.69 -0.93
N ARG A 50 22.07 6.62 -2.20
CA ARG A 50 20.74 6.14 -2.60
C ARG A 50 20.38 4.79 -1.94
N PRO A 51 21.26 3.76 -1.88
CA PRO A 51 20.91 2.49 -1.22
C PRO A 51 20.60 2.65 0.28
N VAL A 52 21.30 3.54 0.98
CA VAL A 52 21.05 3.83 2.40
C VAL A 52 19.68 4.48 2.57
N ARG A 53 19.34 5.47 1.74
CA ARG A 53 18.01 6.12 1.76
C ARG A 53 16.88 5.14 1.43
N PHE A 54 17.07 4.25 0.46
CA PHE A 54 16.14 3.15 0.17
C PHE A 54 15.92 2.27 1.41
N GLN A 55 16.99 1.90 2.12
CA GLN A 55 16.90 1.11 3.34
C GLN A 55 16.15 1.87 4.45
N LEU A 56 16.39 3.18 4.61
CA LEU A 56 15.68 4.00 5.59
C LEU A 56 14.18 4.08 5.30
N GLU A 57 13.78 4.25 4.04
CA GLU A 57 12.35 4.25 3.65
C GLU A 57 11.69 2.88 3.81
N LEU A 58 12.46 1.79 3.72
CA LEU A 58 11.96 0.47 4.06
C LEU A 58 11.77 0.31 5.58
N LEU A 59 12.78 0.68 6.37
CA LEU A 59 12.82 0.40 7.81
C LEU A 59 11.91 1.32 8.63
N LYS A 60 11.86 2.62 8.34
CA LYS A 60 11.11 3.58 9.18
C LYS A 60 9.62 3.23 9.30
N PRO A 61 8.87 2.98 8.21
CA PRO A 61 7.47 2.57 8.32
C PRO A 61 7.33 1.19 8.95
N GLN A 62 8.20 0.24 8.62
CA GLN A 62 8.19 -1.10 9.20
C GLN A 62 8.30 -1.05 10.73
N MET A 63 9.28 -0.33 11.26
CA MET A 63 9.51 -0.18 12.70
C MET A 63 8.31 0.49 13.39
N ALA A 64 7.77 1.57 12.81
CA ALA A 64 6.63 2.28 13.38
C ALA A 64 5.35 1.42 13.39
N LEU A 65 5.10 0.65 12.32
CA LEU A 65 3.98 -0.27 12.25
C LEU A 65 4.12 -1.43 13.25
N ASP A 66 5.34 -1.95 13.43
CA ASP A 66 5.63 -2.99 14.41
C ASP A 66 5.46 -2.48 15.85
N GLU A 67 5.96 -1.27 16.16
CA GLU A 67 5.78 -0.61 17.46
C GLU A 67 4.31 -0.31 17.77
N ALA A 68 3.51 -0.03 16.73
CA ALA A 68 2.08 0.16 16.81
C ALA A 68 1.28 -1.16 16.81
N GLU A 69 1.96 -2.32 16.76
CA GLU A 69 1.35 -3.64 16.73
C GLU A 69 0.33 -3.80 15.57
N VAL A 70 0.64 -3.25 14.39
CA VAL A 70 -0.17 -3.44 13.18
C VAL A 70 0.22 -4.77 12.53
N GLU A 71 -0.65 -5.76 12.67
CA GLU A 71 -0.47 -7.13 12.20
C GLU A 71 -0.94 -7.31 10.75
N SER A 72 -2.01 -6.60 10.35
CA SER A 72 -2.48 -6.60 8.97
C SER A 72 -3.25 -5.32 8.59
N THR A 73 -3.43 -5.13 7.29
CA THR A 73 -4.05 -3.94 6.71
C THR A 73 -5.08 -4.29 5.65
N ILE A 74 -6.10 -3.44 5.51
CA ILE A 74 -6.98 -3.42 4.34
C ILE A 74 -6.60 -2.20 3.52
N VAL A 75 -6.13 -2.42 2.29
CA VAL A 75 -5.60 -1.37 1.44
C VAL A 75 -6.71 -0.78 0.59
N LEU A 76 -6.83 0.54 0.57
CA LEU A 76 -7.82 1.26 -0.24
C LEU A 76 -7.10 2.15 -1.27
N PHE A 77 -7.37 1.88 -2.54
CA PHE A 77 -6.96 2.70 -3.67
C PHE A 77 -8.17 3.27 -4.39
N GLY A 78 -8.03 4.49 -4.93
CA GLY A 78 -9.09 5.13 -5.70
C GLY A 78 -8.74 6.56 -6.08
N GLY A 79 -9.64 7.19 -6.82
CA GLY A 79 -9.43 8.52 -7.37
C GLY A 79 -9.27 9.59 -6.30
N ALA A 80 -8.11 10.27 -6.28
CA ALA A 80 -7.87 11.45 -5.44
C ALA A 80 -8.76 12.66 -5.78
N ARG A 81 -9.50 12.58 -6.90
CA ARG A 81 -10.39 13.65 -7.39
C ARG A 81 -11.86 13.40 -7.07
N ILE A 82 -12.20 12.22 -6.56
CA ILE A 82 -13.59 11.89 -6.18
C ILE A 82 -13.94 12.71 -4.94
N LEU A 83 -15.04 13.43 -4.98
CA LEU A 83 -15.47 14.32 -3.91
C LEU A 83 -16.49 13.62 -2.99
N PRO A 84 -16.62 14.04 -1.73
CA PRO A 84 -17.77 13.64 -0.92
C PRO A 84 -19.08 14.12 -1.58
N PRO A 85 -20.22 13.41 -1.41
CA PRO A 85 -21.49 13.80 -2.03
C PRO A 85 -21.96 15.22 -1.68
N SER A 86 -21.61 15.72 -0.50
CA SER A 86 -21.88 17.11 -0.10
C SER A 86 -21.26 18.15 -1.04
N ARG A 87 -20.18 17.78 -1.75
CA ARG A 87 -19.48 18.62 -2.73
C ARG A 87 -19.69 18.14 -4.17
N ARG A 88 -20.72 17.33 -4.44
CA ARG A 88 -21.03 16.81 -5.78
C ARG A 88 -21.15 17.90 -6.84
N ALA A 89 -21.74 19.05 -6.49
CA ALA A 89 -21.89 20.20 -7.38
C ALA A 89 -20.55 20.80 -7.86
N GLU A 90 -19.45 20.50 -7.18
CA GLU A 90 -18.11 21.00 -7.52
C GLU A 90 -17.32 20.05 -8.44
N ALA A 91 -17.91 18.90 -8.79
CA ALA A 91 -17.29 17.95 -9.69
C ALA A 91 -17.08 18.56 -11.08
N LYS A 92 -15.87 18.38 -11.64
CA LYS A 92 -15.47 18.97 -12.93
C LYS A 92 -16.23 18.40 -14.14
N THR A 93 -16.85 17.24 -13.99
CA THR A 93 -17.54 16.49 -15.04
C THR A 93 -18.69 15.71 -14.43
N GLU A 94 -19.74 15.45 -15.20
CA GLU A 94 -20.89 14.66 -14.76
C GLU A 94 -20.49 13.24 -14.31
N ALA A 95 -19.61 12.58 -15.06
CA ALA A 95 -19.07 11.28 -14.68
C ALA A 95 -18.36 11.30 -13.31
N LEU A 96 -17.68 12.39 -12.97
CA LEU A 96 -17.04 12.55 -11.66
C LEU A 96 -18.07 12.83 -10.55
N ALA A 97 -19.17 13.50 -10.89
CA ALA A 97 -20.29 13.74 -9.98
C ALA A 97 -21.01 12.42 -9.64
N GLU A 98 -21.13 11.49 -10.59
CA GLU A 98 -21.67 10.16 -10.34
C GLU A 98 -20.77 9.33 -9.41
N LEU A 99 -19.45 9.48 -9.54
CA LEU A 99 -18.48 8.78 -8.70
C LEU A 99 -18.47 9.25 -7.23
N THR A 100 -19.19 10.31 -6.84
CA THR A 100 -19.22 10.74 -5.43
C THR A 100 -19.83 9.70 -4.51
N GLU A 101 -20.72 8.84 -5.02
CA GLU A 101 -21.27 7.72 -4.25
C GLU A 101 -20.17 6.74 -3.80
N GLN A 102 -19.11 6.59 -4.59
CA GLN A 102 -17.95 5.75 -4.25
C GLN A 102 -17.15 6.31 -3.07
N TYR A 103 -17.23 7.62 -2.80
CA TYR A 103 -16.63 8.20 -1.60
C TYR A 103 -17.36 7.68 -0.35
N GLU A 104 -18.69 7.73 -0.32
CA GLU A 104 -19.43 7.26 0.86
C GLU A 104 -19.34 5.74 1.01
N GLU A 105 -19.32 4.99 -0.09
CA GLU A 105 -19.14 3.55 0.00
C GLU A 105 -17.75 3.19 0.56
N ALA A 106 -16.68 3.87 0.14
CA ALA A 106 -15.34 3.70 0.72
C ALA A 106 -15.30 4.04 2.21
N ARG A 107 -15.95 5.12 2.62
CA ARG A 107 -16.06 5.54 4.02
C ARG A 107 -16.84 4.53 4.85
N ARG A 108 -17.99 4.07 4.34
CA ARG A 108 -18.84 3.07 5.00
C ARG A 108 -18.10 1.74 5.15
N PHE A 109 -17.47 1.25 4.09
CA PHE A 109 -16.66 0.03 4.12
C PHE A 109 -15.56 0.12 5.17
N ALA A 110 -14.78 1.21 5.15
CA ALA A 110 -13.71 1.43 6.11
C ALA A 110 -14.21 1.48 7.56
N ARG A 111 -15.38 2.09 7.81
CA ARG A 111 -16.02 2.12 9.13
C ARG A 111 -16.34 0.70 9.61
N ILE A 112 -17.05 -0.10 8.79
CA ILE A 112 -17.47 -1.46 9.16
C ILE A 112 -16.27 -2.38 9.40
N VAL A 113 -15.26 -2.33 8.51
CA VAL A 113 -14.00 -3.09 8.68
C VAL A 113 -13.32 -2.71 9.99
N THR A 114 -13.28 -1.43 10.31
CA THR A 114 -12.62 -0.94 11.53
C THR A 114 -13.37 -1.36 12.78
N GLU A 115 -14.71 -1.29 12.78
CA GLU A 115 -15.54 -1.79 13.89
C GLU A 115 -15.26 -3.27 14.17
N ARG A 116 -15.27 -4.11 13.12
CA ARG A 116 -14.94 -5.54 13.24
C ARG A 116 -13.51 -5.78 13.70
N SER A 117 -12.55 -4.98 13.24
CA SER A 117 -11.15 -5.06 13.65
C SER A 117 -10.96 -4.74 15.14
N LEU A 118 -11.64 -3.70 15.63
CA LEU A 118 -11.63 -3.29 17.04
C LEU A 118 -12.19 -4.40 17.93
N GLU A 119 -13.34 -4.97 17.56
CA GLU A 119 -13.97 -6.07 18.30
C GLU A 119 -13.10 -7.34 18.31
N ARG A 120 -12.48 -7.70 17.17
CA ARG A 120 -11.76 -8.96 16.99
C ARG A 120 -10.33 -8.94 17.51
N SER A 121 -9.63 -7.82 17.34
CA SER A 121 -8.17 -7.74 17.53
C SER A 121 -7.71 -6.53 18.35
N GLY A 122 -8.65 -5.67 18.78
CA GLY A 122 -8.33 -4.38 19.40
C GLY A 122 -7.76 -3.36 18.41
N GLY A 123 -8.05 -3.50 17.10
CA GLY A 123 -7.53 -2.59 16.09
C GLY A 123 -6.09 -2.89 15.62
N ARG A 124 -5.65 -4.15 15.75
CA ARG A 124 -4.30 -4.61 15.34
C ARG A 124 -4.30 -5.26 13.97
N GLU A 125 -5.38 -5.94 13.60
CA GLU A 125 -5.57 -6.52 12.27
C GLU A 125 -6.48 -5.64 11.39
N ASP A 126 -6.47 -5.83 10.07
CA ASP A 126 -7.35 -5.14 9.12
C ASP A 126 -7.35 -3.60 9.24
N VAL A 127 -6.23 -3.00 9.65
CA VAL A 127 -6.09 -1.54 9.79
C VAL A 127 -6.18 -0.89 8.42
N ILE A 128 -7.03 0.13 8.27
CA ILE A 128 -7.22 0.82 6.99
C ILE A 128 -5.91 1.50 6.56
N CYS A 129 -5.44 1.19 5.35
CA CYS A 129 -4.23 1.74 4.78
C CYS A 129 -4.53 2.39 3.43
N THR A 130 -4.13 3.65 3.26
CA THR A 130 -4.37 4.42 2.04
C THR A 130 -3.12 5.20 1.63
N GLY A 131 -3.16 5.84 0.46
CA GLY A 131 -2.10 6.77 0.04
C GLY A 131 -2.08 8.12 0.76
N GLY A 132 -2.98 8.35 1.72
CA GLY A 132 -3.03 9.56 2.56
C GLY A 132 -3.46 10.85 1.86
N GLY A 133 -3.87 10.77 0.59
CA GLY A 133 -4.37 11.92 -0.17
C GLY A 133 -5.88 12.18 0.01
N PRO A 134 -6.46 13.11 -0.78
CA PRO A 134 -7.89 13.38 -0.80
C PRO A 134 -8.70 12.27 -1.50
N GLY A 135 -10.03 12.44 -1.54
CA GLY A 135 -10.96 11.57 -2.24
C GLY A 135 -11.14 10.22 -1.59
N VAL A 136 -11.09 9.12 -2.35
CA VAL A 136 -11.31 7.76 -1.79
C VAL A 136 -10.36 7.45 -0.63
N MET A 137 -9.11 7.91 -0.72
CA MET A 137 -8.13 7.72 0.35
C MET A 137 -8.59 8.40 1.64
N GLU A 138 -9.02 9.66 1.54
CA GLU A 138 -9.60 10.41 2.66
C GLU A 138 -10.86 9.73 3.20
N ALA A 139 -11.76 9.27 2.32
CA ALA A 139 -12.98 8.55 2.72
C ALA A 139 -12.66 7.32 3.59
N GLY A 140 -11.66 6.53 3.16
CA GLY A 140 -11.19 5.37 3.91
C GLY A 140 -10.63 5.75 5.28
N ASN A 141 -9.71 6.71 5.33
CA ASN A 141 -9.13 7.18 6.60
C ASN A 141 -10.21 7.76 7.53
N ARG A 142 -11.16 8.50 6.98
CA ARG A 142 -12.30 9.08 7.70
C ARG A 142 -13.21 8.01 8.29
N GLY A 143 -13.58 7.00 7.52
CA GLY A 143 -14.43 5.90 8.00
C GLY A 143 -13.81 5.16 9.18
N ALA A 144 -12.50 4.89 9.11
CA ALA A 144 -11.77 4.29 10.22
C ALA A 144 -11.75 5.17 11.47
N ARG A 145 -11.50 6.48 11.30
CA ARG A 145 -11.47 7.43 12.41
C ARG A 145 -12.84 7.59 13.08
N GLU A 146 -13.91 7.58 12.30
CA GLU A 146 -15.29 7.65 12.80
C GLU A 146 -15.69 6.40 13.60
N ALA A 147 -15.13 5.24 13.27
CA ALA A 147 -15.25 4.01 14.06
C ALA A 147 -14.39 4.02 15.35
N GLY A 148 -13.58 5.07 15.57
CA GLY A 148 -12.64 5.14 16.71
C GLY A 148 -11.37 4.32 16.53
N GLY A 149 -11.10 3.80 15.33
CA GLY A 149 -9.88 3.06 15.02
C GLY A 149 -8.74 3.92 14.49
N ARG A 150 -7.63 3.25 14.17
CA ARG A 150 -6.44 3.85 13.56
C ARG A 150 -6.49 3.70 12.05
N SER A 151 -5.83 4.61 11.33
CA SER A 151 -5.64 4.48 9.88
C SER A 151 -4.27 4.98 9.44
N ILE A 152 -3.73 4.32 8.42
CA ILE A 152 -2.38 4.54 7.90
C ILE A 152 -2.47 5.41 6.64
N GLY A 153 -1.57 6.38 6.53
CA GLY A 153 -1.34 7.19 5.34
C GLY A 153 0.07 6.96 4.82
N LEU A 154 0.20 6.34 3.65
CA LEU A 154 1.48 6.21 2.93
C LEU A 154 1.53 7.30 1.86
N ASN A 155 1.91 8.52 2.23
CA ASN A 155 2.03 9.67 1.34
C ASN A 155 3.29 9.61 0.47
N ILE A 156 3.37 10.44 -0.56
CA ILE A 156 4.56 10.56 -1.39
C ILE A 156 4.81 12.01 -1.76
N VAL A 157 6.09 12.41 -1.82
CA VAL A 157 6.49 13.74 -2.27
C VAL A 157 6.15 13.92 -3.75
N LEU A 158 5.34 14.94 -4.05
CA LEU A 158 4.98 15.34 -5.41
C LEU A 158 5.25 16.85 -5.62
N PRO A 159 5.49 17.32 -6.86
CA PRO A 159 5.81 18.73 -7.15
C PRO A 159 4.75 19.75 -6.70
N HIS A 160 3.50 19.33 -6.60
CA HIS A 160 2.43 20.12 -6.02
C HIS A 160 2.00 19.41 -4.74
N GLU A 161 2.39 19.99 -3.61
CA GLU A 161 2.27 19.37 -2.30
C GLU A 161 0.79 19.14 -1.95
N GLN A 162 0.45 17.87 -1.68
CA GLN A 162 -0.81 17.53 -1.04
C GLN A 162 -0.46 17.20 0.41
N ALA A 163 -0.87 18.07 1.34
CA ALA A 163 -0.85 17.72 2.75
C ALA A 163 -1.63 16.40 2.94
N PRO A 164 -1.16 15.51 3.84
CA PRO A 164 -1.94 14.32 4.17
C PRO A 164 -3.33 14.73 4.65
N ASN A 165 -4.34 13.92 4.32
CA ASN A 165 -5.68 14.18 4.82
C ASN A 165 -5.72 14.11 6.36
N GLU A 166 -6.59 14.90 6.97
CA GLU A 166 -6.64 15.09 8.43
C GLU A 166 -7.20 13.88 9.21
N TYR A 167 -7.58 12.81 8.51
CA TYR A 167 -8.15 11.60 9.13
C TYR A 167 -7.11 10.49 9.33
N VAL A 168 -5.92 10.62 8.75
CA VAL A 168 -4.79 9.73 9.01
C VAL A 168 -4.39 9.83 10.49
N THR A 169 -4.09 8.69 11.13
CA THR A 169 -3.54 8.70 12.48
C THR A 169 -2.15 9.36 12.46
N PRO A 170 -1.89 10.41 13.26
CA PRO A 170 -0.64 11.18 13.17
C PRO A 170 0.64 10.33 13.27
N GLU A 171 0.66 9.32 14.14
CA GLU A 171 1.79 8.41 14.34
C GLU A 171 1.98 7.41 13.19
N LEU A 172 0.98 7.25 12.31
CA LEU A 172 0.95 6.32 11.18
C LEU A 172 0.89 7.06 9.83
N CYS A 173 1.39 8.30 9.79
CA CYS A 173 1.48 9.13 8.60
C CYS A 173 2.93 9.14 8.09
N PHE A 174 3.18 8.49 6.95
CA PHE A 174 4.50 8.29 6.38
C PHE A 174 4.62 9.03 5.06
N ASN A 175 5.75 9.71 4.84
CA ASN A 175 6.02 10.40 3.58
C ASN A 175 7.20 9.76 2.86
N PHE A 176 6.94 9.18 1.70
CA PHE A 176 7.92 8.49 0.87
C PHE A 176 8.51 9.41 -0.18
N HIS A 177 9.73 9.08 -0.62
CA HIS A 177 10.32 9.63 -1.83
C HIS A 177 10.35 8.59 -2.95
N TYR A 178 10.54 7.31 -2.64
CA TYR A 178 10.56 6.24 -3.64
C TYR A 178 9.21 5.52 -3.78
N PHE A 179 8.61 5.60 -4.98
CA PHE A 179 7.37 4.87 -5.30
C PHE A 179 7.48 3.37 -5.03
N ALA A 180 8.59 2.73 -5.39
CA ALA A 180 8.75 1.28 -5.25
C ALA A 180 8.65 0.80 -3.79
N ILE A 181 9.25 1.56 -2.85
CA ILE A 181 9.19 1.20 -1.42
C ILE A 181 7.80 1.47 -0.84
N ARG A 182 7.16 2.56 -1.26
CA ARG A 182 5.76 2.85 -0.91
C ARG A 182 4.81 1.73 -1.37
N LYS A 183 4.93 1.30 -2.62
CA LYS A 183 4.18 0.19 -3.23
C LYS A 183 4.35 -1.11 -2.46
N MET A 184 5.60 -1.42 -2.11
CA MET A 184 5.91 -2.58 -1.29
C MET A 184 5.21 -2.52 0.08
N HIS A 185 5.21 -1.37 0.77
CA HIS A 185 4.55 -1.23 2.07
C HIS A 185 3.03 -1.39 2.04
N PHE A 186 2.36 -1.04 0.93
CA PHE A 186 0.93 -1.35 0.78
C PHE A 186 0.68 -2.85 0.86
N LEU A 187 1.52 -3.66 0.23
CA LEU A 187 1.26 -5.09 0.03
C LEU A 187 1.85 -5.98 1.12
N MET A 188 2.89 -5.53 1.84
CA MET A 188 3.57 -6.34 2.87
C MET A 188 2.65 -6.84 3.99
N ARG A 189 1.59 -6.09 4.32
CA ARG A 189 0.60 -6.41 5.36
C ARG A 189 -0.82 -6.53 4.82
N ALA A 190 -1.01 -6.49 3.50
CA ALA A 190 -2.35 -6.50 2.92
C ALA A 190 -3.05 -7.83 3.21
N ARG A 191 -4.23 -7.77 3.82
CA ARG A 191 -5.19 -8.89 3.86
C ARG A 191 -6.24 -8.78 2.76
N ALA A 192 -6.48 -7.59 2.23
CA ALA A 192 -7.25 -7.36 1.02
C ALA A 192 -6.80 -6.06 0.37
N VAL A 193 -7.05 -5.95 -0.94
CA VAL A 193 -6.81 -4.76 -1.74
C VAL A 193 -8.14 -4.34 -2.38
N CYS A 194 -8.65 -3.20 -1.94
CA CYS A 194 -9.92 -2.63 -2.38
C CYS A 194 -9.65 -1.48 -3.35
N ILE A 195 -10.15 -1.62 -4.57
CA ILE A 195 -9.90 -0.71 -5.69
C ILE A 195 -11.22 -0.04 -6.07
N PHE A 196 -11.33 1.24 -5.75
CA PHE A 196 -12.41 2.11 -6.18
C PHE A 196 -12.06 2.79 -7.50
N PRO A 197 -13.05 3.34 -8.24
CA PRO A 197 -12.79 4.07 -9.48
C PRO A 197 -11.70 5.14 -9.33
N GLY A 198 -10.80 5.20 -10.32
CA GLY A 198 -9.61 6.03 -10.23
C GLY A 198 -8.86 6.18 -11.54
N GLY A 199 -7.76 6.94 -11.48
CA GLY A 199 -6.89 7.21 -12.64
C GLY A 199 -5.66 6.32 -12.66
N PHE A 200 -4.58 6.81 -13.28
CA PHE A 200 -3.34 6.04 -13.45
C PHE A 200 -2.74 5.50 -12.15
N GLY A 201 -2.73 6.29 -11.07
CA GLY A 201 -2.22 5.79 -9.79
C GLY A 201 -3.00 4.58 -9.28
N THR A 202 -4.32 4.57 -9.43
CA THR A 202 -5.17 3.44 -9.04
C THR A 202 -4.94 2.23 -9.95
N MET A 203 -4.79 2.45 -11.25
CA MET A 203 -4.50 1.38 -12.21
C MET A 203 -3.13 0.75 -11.98
N ASP A 204 -2.12 1.56 -11.69
CA ASP A 204 -0.76 1.13 -11.39
C ASP A 204 -0.76 0.15 -10.19
N GLU A 205 -1.42 0.52 -9.09
CA GLU A 205 -1.54 -0.34 -7.91
C GLU A 205 -2.39 -1.61 -8.17
N LEU A 206 -3.48 -1.50 -8.95
CA LEU A 206 -4.28 -2.65 -9.36
C LEU A 206 -3.44 -3.67 -10.15
N PHE A 207 -2.77 -3.22 -11.20
CA PHE A 207 -1.97 -4.11 -12.05
C PHE A 207 -0.74 -4.64 -11.33
N GLU A 208 -0.13 -3.89 -10.41
CA GLU A 208 0.96 -4.39 -9.58
C GLU A 208 0.49 -5.54 -8.67
N ALA A 209 -0.62 -5.36 -7.95
CA ALA A 209 -1.18 -6.39 -7.08
C ALA A 209 -1.53 -7.66 -7.89
N LEU A 210 -2.24 -7.50 -9.02
CA LEU A 210 -2.58 -8.62 -9.90
C LEU A 210 -1.34 -9.33 -10.44
N THR A 211 -0.31 -8.59 -10.88
CA THR A 211 0.92 -9.18 -11.42
C THR A 211 1.69 -9.94 -10.35
N LEU A 212 1.82 -9.40 -9.14
CA LEU A 212 2.51 -10.07 -8.03
C LEU A 212 1.80 -11.36 -7.60
N ILE A 213 0.47 -11.36 -7.60
CA ILE A 213 -0.34 -12.55 -7.32
C ILE A 213 -0.25 -13.57 -8.47
N GLN A 214 -0.42 -13.12 -9.72
CA GLN A 214 -0.36 -13.96 -10.92
C GLN A 214 0.96 -14.72 -11.00
N THR A 215 2.07 -14.05 -10.68
CA THR A 215 3.44 -14.59 -10.74
C THR A 215 3.88 -15.35 -9.49
N GLY A 216 3.01 -15.48 -8.47
CA GLY A 216 3.33 -16.17 -7.22
C GLY A 216 4.34 -15.45 -6.32
N ARG A 217 4.70 -14.20 -6.63
CA ARG A 217 5.60 -13.36 -5.83
C ARG A 217 4.93 -12.88 -4.54
N MET A 218 3.60 -12.85 -4.52
CA MET A 218 2.76 -12.55 -3.35
C MET A 218 1.75 -13.70 -3.14
N GLY A 219 1.37 -13.95 -1.88
CA GLY A 219 0.23 -14.81 -1.59
C GLY A 219 -1.07 -14.17 -2.08
N GLN A 220 -2.04 -14.97 -2.50
CA GLN A 220 -3.32 -14.45 -2.96
C GLN A 220 -4.07 -13.75 -1.83
N VAL A 221 -4.55 -12.54 -2.09
CA VAL A 221 -5.47 -11.79 -1.22
C VAL A 221 -6.66 -11.34 -2.06
N PRO A 222 -7.85 -11.11 -1.47
CA PRO A 222 -8.96 -10.48 -2.17
C PRO A 222 -8.53 -9.19 -2.86
N VAL A 223 -8.69 -9.15 -4.18
CA VAL A 223 -8.61 -7.92 -4.97
C VAL A 223 -10.04 -7.56 -5.37
N LEU A 224 -10.57 -6.50 -4.79
CA LEU A 224 -11.98 -6.15 -4.90
C LEU A 224 -12.14 -4.87 -5.72
N LEU A 225 -12.82 -4.98 -6.86
CA LEU A 225 -13.11 -3.85 -7.75
C LEU A 225 -14.50 -3.30 -7.42
N PHE A 226 -14.56 -2.11 -6.84
CA PHE A 226 -15.82 -1.44 -6.53
C PHE A 226 -16.42 -0.76 -7.76
N GLY A 227 -17.72 -0.96 -7.99
CA GLY A 227 -18.47 -0.33 -9.08
C GLY A 227 -18.15 -0.90 -10.46
N ARG A 228 -18.70 -2.08 -10.77
CA ARG A 228 -18.42 -2.84 -12.01
C ARG A 228 -18.54 -1.99 -13.28
N ASP A 229 -19.60 -1.19 -13.36
CA ASP A 229 -19.90 -0.35 -14.53
C ASP A 229 -18.74 0.57 -14.94
N PHE A 230 -17.96 1.06 -13.98
CA PHE A 230 -16.77 1.87 -14.28
C PHE A 230 -15.68 1.01 -14.93
N TRP A 231 -15.39 -0.15 -14.36
CA TRP A 231 -14.30 -1.02 -14.80
C TRP A 231 -14.57 -1.65 -16.16
N ASP A 232 -15.79 -2.11 -16.42
CA ASP A 232 -16.15 -2.72 -17.70
C ASP A 232 -16.06 -1.70 -18.87
N ARG A 233 -16.17 -0.40 -18.59
CA ARG A 233 -15.95 0.68 -19.57
C ARG A 233 -14.48 0.99 -19.82
N VAL A 234 -13.62 0.77 -18.82
CA VAL A 234 -12.21 1.19 -18.86
C VAL A 234 -11.29 0.04 -19.28
N ILE A 235 -11.60 -1.19 -18.88
CA ILE A 235 -10.78 -2.38 -19.11
C ILE A 235 -11.66 -3.50 -19.64
N ASN A 236 -11.34 -4.00 -20.84
CA ASN A 236 -11.94 -5.21 -21.36
C ASN A 236 -11.05 -6.41 -21.00
N TRP A 237 -11.36 -7.07 -19.88
CA TRP A 237 -10.58 -8.19 -19.36
C TRP A 237 -10.64 -9.43 -20.26
N ASP A 238 -11.80 -9.71 -20.86
CA ASP A 238 -11.95 -10.81 -21.82
C ASP A 238 -11.08 -10.60 -23.04
N ALA A 239 -10.98 -9.37 -23.56
CA ALA A 239 -10.08 -9.08 -24.68
C ALA A 239 -8.60 -9.37 -24.34
N LEU A 240 -8.16 -9.12 -23.10
CA LEU A 240 -6.81 -9.46 -22.66
C LEU A 240 -6.59 -10.98 -22.63
N ALA A 241 -7.59 -11.73 -22.16
CA ALA A 241 -7.54 -13.19 -22.10
C ALA A 241 -7.63 -13.82 -23.50
N ASP A 242 -8.52 -13.33 -24.36
CA ASP A 242 -8.69 -13.78 -25.74
C ASP A 242 -7.47 -13.48 -26.61
N ALA A 243 -6.79 -12.36 -26.35
CA ALA A 243 -5.51 -12.04 -26.96
C ALA A 243 -4.34 -12.91 -26.44
N GLY A 244 -4.55 -13.75 -25.42
CA GLY A 244 -3.52 -14.59 -24.81
C GLY A 244 -2.47 -13.82 -24.00
N THR A 245 -2.75 -12.55 -23.65
CA THR A 245 -1.83 -11.74 -22.84
C THR A 245 -1.93 -12.05 -21.34
N ILE A 246 -3.05 -12.63 -20.92
CA ILE A 246 -3.30 -13.26 -19.62
C ILE A 246 -4.03 -14.59 -19.85
N SER A 247 -4.04 -15.48 -18.85
CA SER A 247 -4.87 -16.67 -18.90
C SER A 247 -6.32 -16.35 -18.49
N ARG A 248 -7.31 -17.11 -19.00
CA ARG A 248 -8.68 -17.04 -18.49
C ARG A 248 -8.77 -17.33 -16.98
N ALA A 249 -7.86 -18.13 -16.45
CA ALA A 249 -7.77 -18.38 -15.01
C ALA A 249 -7.28 -17.16 -14.20
N ASP A 250 -6.73 -16.12 -14.85
CA ASP A 250 -6.33 -14.88 -14.18
C ASP A 250 -7.52 -13.98 -13.89
N LEU A 251 -8.65 -14.17 -14.58
CA LEU A 251 -9.89 -13.42 -14.33
C LEU A 251 -10.53 -13.74 -12.98
N SER A 252 -10.10 -14.81 -12.29
CA SER A 252 -10.52 -15.12 -10.91
C SER A 252 -9.68 -14.44 -9.83
N LEU A 253 -8.63 -13.68 -10.22
CA LEU A 253 -7.76 -12.97 -9.28
C LEU A 253 -8.41 -11.75 -8.64
N PHE A 254 -9.53 -11.27 -9.20
CA PHE A 254 -10.30 -10.17 -8.65
C PHE A 254 -11.79 -10.52 -8.64
N ARG A 255 -12.55 -9.79 -7.83
CA ARG A 255 -14.02 -9.85 -7.81
C ARG A 255 -14.58 -8.44 -7.87
N TYR A 256 -15.69 -8.27 -8.58
CA TYR A 256 -16.48 -7.05 -8.55
C TYR A 256 -17.39 -7.05 -7.32
N VAL A 257 -17.53 -5.88 -6.71
CA VAL A 257 -18.42 -5.63 -5.57
C VAL A 257 -19.07 -4.27 -5.72
N GLU A 258 -20.31 -4.12 -5.26
CA GLU A 258 -21.05 -2.85 -5.30
C GLU A 258 -21.20 -2.22 -3.91
N THR A 259 -21.09 -3.03 -2.85
CA THR A 259 -21.33 -2.58 -1.47
C THR A 259 -20.25 -3.07 -0.51
N ALA A 260 -20.14 -2.40 0.63
CA ALA A 260 -19.29 -2.79 1.76
C ALA A 260 -19.62 -4.21 2.25
N GLU A 261 -20.90 -4.59 2.28
CA GLU A 261 -21.33 -5.92 2.70
C GLU A 261 -20.85 -7.00 1.73
N GLU A 262 -21.01 -6.78 0.42
CA GLU A 262 -20.49 -7.69 -0.61
C GLU A 262 -18.96 -7.81 -0.54
N ALA A 263 -18.27 -6.69 -0.26
CA ALA A 263 -16.83 -6.69 -0.09
C ALA A 263 -16.38 -7.55 1.11
N LEU A 264 -17.07 -7.45 2.24
CA LEU A 264 -16.79 -8.26 3.42
C LEU A 264 -17.05 -9.75 3.16
N GLU A 265 -18.17 -10.09 2.51
CA GLU A 265 -18.47 -11.46 2.12
C GLU A 265 -17.41 -12.02 1.15
N ALA A 266 -16.96 -11.21 0.19
CA ALA A 266 -15.89 -11.59 -0.74
C ALA A 266 -14.55 -11.81 -0.04
N MET A 267 -14.23 -11.01 1.00
CA MET A 267 -13.03 -11.20 1.81
C MET A 267 -13.07 -12.50 2.62
N GLU A 268 -14.23 -12.83 3.20
CA GLU A 268 -14.42 -14.04 4.02
C GLU A 268 -14.43 -15.32 3.18
N SER A 269 -14.99 -15.26 1.97
CA SER A 269 -15.15 -16.41 1.04
C SER A 269 -14.00 -16.59 0.04
N TRP A 270 -12.82 -16.02 0.32
CA TRP A 270 -11.70 -16.05 -0.62
C TRP A 270 -10.91 -17.37 -0.55
N GLU A 271 -11.19 -18.30 -1.46
CA GLU A 271 -10.72 -19.70 -1.44
C GLU A 271 -9.19 -19.89 -1.35
N ASN A 272 -8.44 -18.99 -1.98
CA ASN A 272 -6.99 -19.11 -2.11
C ASN A 272 -6.22 -18.16 -1.20
N PHE A 273 -6.87 -17.57 -0.19
CA PHE A 273 -6.22 -16.61 0.70
C PHE A 273 -4.89 -17.13 1.26
N GLY A 274 -3.83 -16.33 1.11
CA GLY A 274 -2.45 -16.64 1.53
C GLY A 274 -1.68 -17.61 0.62
N LYS A 275 -2.34 -18.33 -0.30
CA LYS A 275 -1.68 -19.31 -1.18
C LYS A 275 -0.96 -18.62 -2.34
N ARG A 276 0.30 -18.99 -2.57
CA ARG A 276 1.06 -18.57 -3.76
C ARG A 276 0.76 -19.51 -4.92
N ARG A 277 0.84 -19.00 -6.13
CA ARG A 277 0.80 -19.83 -7.34
C ARG A 277 2.17 -20.44 -7.58
N ASP A 278 2.23 -21.75 -7.73
CA ASP A 278 3.45 -22.47 -8.11
C ASP A 278 3.67 -22.47 -9.63
N ILE A 279 2.58 -22.33 -10.38
CA ILE A 279 2.55 -22.34 -11.85
C ILE A 279 1.81 -21.10 -12.34
N ILE A 280 2.36 -20.44 -13.36
CA ILE A 280 1.69 -19.32 -14.04
C ILE A 280 0.78 -19.91 -15.12
N PRO A 281 -0.55 -19.84 -14.99
CA PRO A 281 -1.46 -20.43 -15.96
C PRO A 281 -1.20 -19.91 -17.39
N GLY A 282 -1.22 -20.81 -18.38
CA GLY A 282 -0.95 -20.45 -19.78
C GLY A 282 0.53 -20.31 -20.16
N ARG A 283 1.47 -20.50 -19.21
CA ARG A 283 2.91 -20.52 -19.46
C ARG A 283 3.57 -21.88 -19.21
N ASP A 284 2.79 -22.97 -19.17
CA ASP A 284 3.33 -24.31 -18.95
C ASP A 284 4.41 -24.64 -19.98
N THR A 285 5.67 -24.57 -19.54
CA THR A 285 6.80 -25.15 -20.26
C THR A 285 6.63 -26.65 -20.14
N GLY A 286 6.36 -27.32 -21.27
CA GLY A 286 6.10 -28.75 -21.35
C GLY A 286 7.27 -29.66 -20.91
N THR A 287 7.63 -29.65 -19.64
CA THR A 287 8.46 -30.70 -19.04
C THR A 287 7.55 -31.86 -18.64
N GLY A 288 7.19 -32.68 -19.62
CA GLY A 288 6.34 -33.85 -19.41
C GLY A 288 6.01 -34.71 -20.63
N GLN A 289 6.53 -34.43 -21.83
CA GLN A 289 6.52 -35.40 -22.92
C GLN A 289 7.90 -36.05 -23.00
N SER A 290 8.05 -37.20 -22.32
CA SER A 290 9.10 -38.15 -22.69
C SER A 290 8.87 -38.52 -24.15
N ALA A 291 9.74 -38.03 -25.04
CA ALA A 291 9.82 -38.51 -26.40
C ALA A 291 9.98 -40.03 -26.34
N GLY A 292 8.99 -40.75 -26.89
CA GLY A 292 9.06 -42.20 -27.03
C GLY A 292 10.33 -42.56 -27.79
N ALA A 293 11.12 -43.46 -27.21
CA ALA A 293 12.22 -44.09 -27.92
C ALA A 293 11.66 -44.79 -29.17
N PRO A 294 12.32 -44.70 -30.34
CA PRO A 294 11.92 -45.48 -31.50
C PRO A 294 12.17 -46.97 -31.22
N PRO A 295 11.37 -47.88 -31.80
CA PRO A 295 11.59 -49.31 -31.63
C PRO A 295 12.92 -49.69 -32.28
N GLU A 296 13.81 -50.32 -31.51
CA GLU A 296 14.94 -51.06 -32.05
C GLU A 296 14.43 -52.38 -32.66
N GLY A 297 14.88 -52.64 -33.89
CA GLY A 297 15.03 -53.92 -34.61
C GLY A 297 14.20 -55.12 -34.19
#